data_AF-A0A3N4J1K6-F1
#
_entry.id   AF-A0A3N4J1K6-F1
#
_cell.length_a   1.000
_cell.length_b   1.000
_cell.length_c   1.000
_cell.angle_alpha   90.00
_cell.angle_beta   90.00
_cell.angle_gamma   90.00
#
_symmetry.space_group_name_H-M   'P 1'
#
loop_
_entity.id
_entity.type
_entity.pdbx_description
1 polymer ?
#
loop_
_entity_poly.entity_id
_entity_poly.type
_entity_poly.pdbx_seq_one_letter_code
_entity_poly.pdbx_strand_id
1 'polypeptide(L)' 'FIEGKAGQVKTFTTSVLVNRLRSEGHIVLVVGSTALSVAQYQREQTAHSAFGIPVTEVA' A
#
# COMPACT_ATOMS: atom_id res chain seq x y z
N PHE A 1 -11.96 -6.74 -0.84
CA PHE A 1 -10.60 -7.32 -0.80
C PHE A 1 -10.22 -7.78 -2.20
N ILE A 2 -8.98 -7.53 -2.64
CA ILE A 2 -8.46 -8.00 -3.93
C ILE A 2 -7.43 -9.09 -3.63
N GLU A 3 -7.76 -10.35 -3.91
CA GLU A 3 -6.96 -11.51 -3.55
C GLU A 3 -6.56 -12.34 -4.78
N GLY A 4 -5.52 -13.15 -4.64
CA GLY A 4 -5.05 -14.04 -5.70
C GLY A 4 -3.58 -14.46 -5.52
N LYS A 5 -3.11 -15.38 -6.36
CA LYS A 5 -1.72 -15.88 -6.34
C LYS A 5 -0.71 -14.86 -6.85
N ALA A 6 0.57 -15.01 -6.51
CA ALA A 6 1.64 -14.18 -7.06
C ALA A 6 1.57 -14.13 -8.60
N GLY A 7 1.86 -12.98 -9.20
CA GLY A 7 1.79 -12.76 -10.65
C GLY A 7 0.40 -12.42 -11.23
N GLN A 8 -0.68 -12.49 -10.46
CA GLN A 8 -2.04 -12.16 -10.95
C GLN A 8 -2.37 -10.66 -10.88
N VAL A 9 -1.45 -9.79 -11.30
CA VAL A 9 -1.62 -8.33 -11.52
C VAL A 9 -2.24 -7.48 -10.38
N LYS A 10 -2.43 -8.02 -9.17
CA LYS A 10 -3.06 -7.30 -8.04
C LYS A 10 -2.42 -5.96 -7.73
N THR A 11 -1.08 -5.93 -7.74
CA THR A 11 -0.33 -4.68 -7.56
C THR A 11 -0.73 -3.65 -8.59
N PHE A 12 -0.75 -4.05 -9.87
CA PHE A 12 -1.11 -3.18 -10.98
C PHE A 12 -2.56 -2.71 -10.87
N THR A 13 -3.50 -3.60 -10.64
CA THR A 13 -4.93 -3.26 -10.43
C THR A 13 -5.10 -2.26 -9.29
N THR A 14 -4.41 -2.47 -8.16
CA THR A 14 -4.44 -1.56 -7.01
C THR A 14 -3.86 -0.19 -7.38
N SER A 15 -2.77 -0.14 -8.14
CA SER A 15 -2.16 1.12 -8.60
C SER A 15 -3.11 1.92 -9.50
N VAL A 16 -3.79 1.25 -10.45
CA VAL A 16 -4.81 1.88 -11.30
C VAL A 16 -5.94 2.46 -10.47
N LEU A 17 -6.45 1.71 -9.49
CA LEU A 17 -7.51 2.17 -8.60
C LEU A 17 -7.09 3.39 -7.76
N VAL A 18 -5.88 3.35 -7.19
CA VAL A 18 -5.30 4.47 -6.43
C VAL A 18 -5.20 5.72 -7.30
N ASN A 19 -4.66 5.59 -8.51
CA ASN A 19 -4.49 6.73 -9.42
C ASN A 19 -5.84 7.30 -9.87
N ARG A 20 -6.83 6.43 -10.12
CA ARG A 20 -8.18 6.87 -10.46
C ARG A 20 -8.81 7.68 -9.33
N LEU A 21 -8.81 7.16 -8.11
CA LEU A 21 -9.36 7.86 -6.94
C LEU A 21 -8.64 9.18 -6.67
N ARG A 22 -7.31 9.21 -6.79
CA ARG A 22 -6.53 10.46 -6.68
C ARG A 22 -6.91 11.47 -7.77
N SER A 23 -7.17 11.02 -9.00
CA SER A 23 -7.62 11.89 -10.09
C SER A 23 -9.00 12.50 -9.86
N GLU A 24 -9.84 11.85 -9.04
CA GLU A 24 -11.16 12.34 -8.61
C GLU A 24 -11.06 13.30 -7.41
N GLY A 25 -9.85 13.62 -6.96
CA GLY A 25 -9.61 14.54 -5.83
C GLY A 25 -9.63 13.86 -4.46
N HIS A 26 -9.71 12.52 -4.40
CA HIS A 26 -9.67 11.81 -3.13
C HIS A 26 -8.24 11.71 -2.58
N ILE A 27 -8.13 11.86 -1.26
CA ILE A 27 -6.89 11.55 -0.53
C ILE A 27 -6.82 10.03 -0.37
N VAL A 28 -5.82 9.41 -0.99
CA VAL A 28 -5.60 7.96 -0.95
C VAL A 28 -4.26 7.65 -0.30
N LEU A 29 -4.32 6.99 0.86
CA LEU A 29 -3.17 6.48 1.59
C LEU A 29 -2.87 5.06 1.13
N VAL A 30 -1.67 4.82 0.60
CA VAL A 30 -1.23 3.48 0.23
C VAL A 30 -0.31 2.96 1.32
N VAL A 31 -0.77 1.90 1.98
CA VAL A 31 -0.12 1.35 3.17
C VAL A 31 0.01 -0.16 3.03
N GLY A 32 1.14 -0.70 3.51
CA GLY A 32 1.41 -2.13 3.50
C GLY A 32 2.21 -2.56 4.71
N SER A 33 2.36 -3.88 4.89
CA SER A 33 2.99 -4.46 6.07
C SER A 33 4.51 -4.28 6.08
N THR A 34 5.15 -4.27 4.90
CA THR A 34 6.60 -4.11 4.77
C THR A 34 6.94 -3.00 3.79
N ALA A 35 8.13 -2.40 3.94
CA ALA A 35 8.63 -1.39 3.01
C ALA A 35 8.68 -1.92 1.56
N LEU A 36 9.10 -3.17 1.37
CA LEU A 36 9.18 -3.78 0.05
C LEU A 36 7.79 -3.97 -0.59
N SER A 37 6.76 -4.28 0.20
CA SER A 37 5.40 -4.46 -0.32
C SER A 37 4.78 -3.18 -0.88
N VAL A 38 5.28 -2.02 -0.46
CA VAL A 38 4.73 -0.72 -0.84
C VAL A 38 5.59 0.07 -1.81
N ALA A 39 6.88 -0.28 -1.97
CA ALA A 39 7.86 0.46 -2.78
C ALA A 39 7.49 0.70 -4.26
N GLN A 40 6.48 -0.01 -4.76
CA GLN A 40 5.93 0.09 -6.11
C GLN A 40 4.84 1.16 -6.28
N TYR A 41 4.43 1.82 -5.20
CA TYR A 41 3.45 2.91 -5.21
C TYR A 41 4.16 4.24 -4.99
N GLN A 42 3.51 5.37 -5.31
CA GLN A 42 4.02 6.71 -4.96
C GLN A 42 3.34 7.22 -3.69
N ARG A 43 4.15 7.84 -2.81
CA ARG A 43 3.72 8.39 -1.50
C ARG A 43 3.18 7.30 -0.59
N GLU A 44 3.95 6.25 -0.51
CA GLU A 44 3.68 5.02 0.19
C GLU A 44 4.32 5.03 1.58
N GLN A 45 3.73 4.26 2.49
CA GLN A 45 4.25 4.09 3.84
C GLN A 45 3.99 2.67 4.33
N THR A 46 4.80 2.21 5.27
CA THR A 46 4.43 1.03 6.05
C THR A 46 3.28 1.39 6.99
N ALA A 47 2.50 0.39 7.42
CA ALA A 47 1.46 0.59 8.42
C ALA A 47 2.00 1.20 9.73
N HIS A 48 3.21 0.81 10.12
CA HIS A 48 3.91 1.39 11.25
C HIS A 48 4.13 2.90 11.09
N SER A 49 4.69 3.33 9.97
CA SER A 49 4.95 4.76 9.72
C SER A 49 3.66 5.57 9.54
N ALA A 50 2.67 5.02 8.82
CA ALA A 50 1.43 5.74 8.51
C ALA A 50 0.55 5.97 9.74
N PHE A 51 0.52 5.01 10.66
CA PHE A 51 -0.38 5.04 11.81
C PHE A 51 0.36 5.20 13.15
N GLY A 52 1.68 5.41 13.12
CA GLY A 52 2.50 5.55 14.33
C GLY A 52 2.51 4.30 15.21
N ILE A 53 2.37 3.11 14.60
CA ILE A 53 2.35 1.85 15.36
C ILE A 53 3.78 1.53 15.77
N PRO A 54 4.08 1.42 17.08
CA PRO A 54 5.42 1.10 17.53
C PRO A 54 5.87 -0.26 17.00
N VAL A 55 7.13 -0.35 16.59
CA VAL A 55 7.74 -1.62 16.20
C VAL A 55 8.26 -2.27 17.47
N THR A 56 7.70 -3.43 17.83
CA THR A 56 8.23 -4.26 18.91
C THR A 56 9.21 -5.24 18.29
N GLU A 57 10.50 -5.10 18.62
CA GLU A 57 11.47 -6.17 18.36
C GLU A 57 11.23 -7.27 19.41
N VAL A 58 10.81 -8.45 18.95
CA VAL A 58 10.76 -9.64 19.81
C VAL A 58 12.16 -10.24 19.78
N ALA A 59 12.85 -10.16 20.93
CA ALA A 59 14.16 -10.75 21.15
C ALA A 59 14.09 -12.29 21.15
#